data_AF-A0A9D6KYL3-F1
#
_entry.id   AF-A0A9D6KYL3-F1
#
_cell.length_a   1.000
_cell.length_b   1.000
_cell.length_c   1.000
_cell.angle_alpha   90.00
_cell.angle_beta   90.00
_cell.angle_gamma   90.00
#
_symmetry.space_group_name_H-M   'P 1'
#
loop_
_entity.id
_entity.type
_entity.pdbx_description
1 polymer ?
#
loop_
_entity_poly.entity_id
_entity_poly.type
_entity_poly.pdbx_seq_one_letter_code
_entity_poly.pdbx_strand_id
1 'polypeptide(L)'
;MYFGNEEKDERDPFEVFGELETTDETAVHDEFGDVTDAAADAPTDESESDYTEIERDEPAIREFDSETTPRRVKTGFSWAGFAGGVAALVWIGGAVGGPISYFGLHSVMTMDPAMQAGLIALAFGPALLFWLAASAAGEALKARRLAAELTRLAHENRTPFQADQSNVQRLTDTVKTEIETLNDAVATALDRLEQLEAVAQRNAALFNDAVSASRQSTEEMSNALKHERDALADMTTDMRDQTETMANAVGRQVRLMREASKLVKTEIGAAEEALETHLSSFSQAATLIGERTAEFHQAADGAAHASTELHSAVAEAKQAATLVRAEAASMRESAVDTLAKLNEAARAAREASEESQAAADRHAASIEKRLAALASTANAKKAAPVVAQQRAIAERPVERVVERAVEREPVTVDITMLQAAASAAVARGGSRGVAHGLARSVRAEAEPKRMFKGFG
;
A
#
# COMPACT_ATOMS: atom_id res chain seq x y z
N MET A 1 -46.64 -20.63 -18.79
CA MET A 1 -46.43 -19.55 -17.81
C MET A 1 -45.21 -19.91 -17.01
N TYR A 2 -44.20 -19.04 -16.98
CA TYR A 2 -43.15 -19.04 -15.96
C TYR A 2 -42.89 -17.56 -15.67
N PHE A 3 -43.11 -17.15 -14.42
CA PHE A 3 -42.72 -15.83 -13.95
C PHE A 3 -41.27 -15.94 -13.46
N GLY A 4 -40.42 -15.00 -13.87
CA GLY A 4 -39.08 -14.89 -13.32
C GLY A 4 -39.13 -14.13 -11.99
N ASN A 5 -38.57 -14.73 -10.93
CA ASN A 5 -38.19 -13.96 -9.74
C ASN A 5 -36.91 -13.19 -10.07
N GLU A 6 -37.04 -11.94 -10.52
CA GLU A 6 -35.95 -10.97 -10.51
C GLU A 6 -35.76 -10.42 -9.08
N GLU A 7 -35.49 -11.31 -8.13
CA GLU A 7 -35.08 -10.91 -6.79
C GLU A 7 -33.62 -10.45 -6.84
N LYS A 8 -33.40 -9.22 -6.40
CA LYS A 8 -32.10 -8.55 -6.50
C LYS A 8 -31.22 -8.96 -5.34
N ASP A 9 -30.13 -9.65 -5.63
CA ASP A 9 -28.97 -9.70 -4.74
C ASP A 9 -28.33 -8.31 -4.67
N GLU A 10 -28.92 -7.41 -3.87
CA GLU A 10 -28.28 -6.17 -3.42
C GLU A 10 -27.18 -6.53 -2.41
N ARG A 11 -26.10 -7.14 -2.90
CA ARG A 11 -24.91 -7.52 -2.13
C ARG A 11 -24.34 -6.28 -1.45
N ASP A 12 -24.31 -6.30 -0.12
CA ASP A 12 -23.69 -5.23 0.66
C ASP A 12 -22.18 -5.21 0.38
N PRO A 13 -21.60 -4.09 -0.11
CA PRO A 13 -20.17 -4.01 -0.41
C PRO A 13 -19.27 -4.10 0.84
N PHE A 14 -19.83 -4.12 2.06
CA PHE A 14 -19.07 -4.18 3.31
C PHE A 14 -18.87 -5.59 3.89
N GLU A 15 -19.51 -6.65 3.37
CA GLU A 15 -19.27 -8.03 3.86
C GLU A 15 -17.84 -8.56 3.58
N VAL A 16 -17.09 -7.92 2.69
CA VAL A 16 -15.77 -8.38 2.20
C VAL A 16 -14.61 -8.15 3.20
N PHE A 17 -14.84 -7.41 4.29
CA PHE A 17 -13.80 -7.06 5.27
C PHE A 17 -13.94 -7.76 6.65
N GLY A 18 -14.55 -8.96 6.66
CA GLY A 18 -14.95 -9.66 7.89
C GLY A 18 -14.11 -10.86 8.34
N GLU A 19 -13.22 -11.41 7.51
CA GLU A 19 -12.43 -12.60 7.89
C GLU A 19 -11.09 -12.21 8.54
N LEU A 20 -11.05 -12.36 9.87
CA LEU A 20 -9.84 -12.25 10.68
C LEU A 20 -9.00 -13.53 10.51
N GLU A 21 -7.91 -13.45 9.75
CA GLU A 21 -6.88 -14.50 9.75
C GLU A 21 -6.39 -14.73 11.18
N THR A 22 -6.61 -15.94 11.70
CA THR A 22 -6.09 -16.35 13.00
C THR A 22 -4.63 -16.74 12.81
N THR A 23 -3.73 -15.93 13.37
CA THR A 23 -2.28 -16.06 13.17
C THR A 23 -1.74 -17.37 13.74
N ASP A 24 -1.31 -18.27 12.86
CA ASP A 24 -0.41 -19.38 13.16
C ASP A 24 0.98 -19.05 12.61
N GLU A 25 1.80 -18.36 13.40
CA GLU A 25 3.25 -18.46 13.27
C GLU A 25 3.91 -18.74 14.61
N THR A 26 4.91 -19.62 14.55
CA THR A 26 5.53 -20.30 15.68
C THR A 26 6.87 -19.66 16.05
N ALA A 27 7.38 -20.03 17.23
CA ALA A 27 8.80 -19.99 17.60
C ALA A 27 9.54 -18.64 17.47
N VAL A 28 9.59 -17.89 18.59
CA VAL A 28 10.72 -17.01 18.90
C VAL A 28 11.56 -17.69 20.00
N HIS A 29 12.89 -17.61 19.86
CA HIS A 29 13.88 -18.35 20.65
C HIS A 29 13.91 -18.02 22.15
N ASP A 30 14.15 -19.07 22.97
CA ASP A 30 14.87 -18.94 24.24
C ASP A 30 16.35 -18.61 23.94
N GLU A 31 16.76 -17.34 24.06
CA GLU A 31 18.19 -16.96 24.10
C GLU A 31 18.46 -15.60 24.80
N PHE A 32 18.13 -15.48 26.09
CA PHE A 32 18.71 -14.48 27.02
C PHE A 32 18.43 -14.93 28.47
N GLY A 33 19.36 -14.85 29.43
CA GLY A 33 20.78 -14.50 29.33
C GLY A 33 21.44 -14.57 30.70
N ASP A 34 22.65 -15.12 30.75
CA ASP A 34 23.52 -15.29 31.92
C ASP A 34 23.62 -14.03 32.82
N VAL A 35 23.22 -14.15 34.10
CA VAL A 35 23.56 -13.23 35.19
C VAL A 35 23.66 -13.99 36.54
N THR A 36 24.62 -14.91 36.67
CA THR A 36 24.96 -15.50 37.98
C THR A 36 26.46 -15.62 38.23
N ASP A 37 27.15 -14.49 38.44
CA ASP A 37 28.43 -14.51 39.18
C ASP A 37 28.82 -13.15 39.80
N ALA A 38 29.84 -13.20 40.67
CA ALA A 38 30.63 -12.11 41.26
C ALA A 38 30.05 -11.27 42.44
N ALA A 39 30.48 -11.67 43.66
CA ALA A 39 30.98 -10.80 44.77
C ALA A 39 30.00 -9.81 45.47
N ALA A 40 30.11 -9.51 46.77
CA ALA A 40 30.86 -10.05 47.94
C ALA A 40 29.93 -9.83 49.19
N ASP A 41 30.26 -10.03 50.48
CA ASP A 41 31.52 -10.09 51.23
C ASP A 41 31.21 -10.64 52.66
N ALA A 42 32.16 -10.55 53.59
CA ALA A 42 32.04 -10.80 55.05
C ALA A 42 32.07 -12.28 55.51
N PRO A 43 32.57 -12.57 56.74
CA PRO A 43 33.55 -13.65 56.85
C PRO A 43 33.11 -14.89 57.65
N THR A 44 33.78 -16.00 57.34
CA THR A 44 33.99 -17.13 58.27
C THR A 44 34.92 -16.71 59.41
N ASP A 45 34.54 -16.99 60.65
CA ASP A 45 35.43 -16.95 61.81
C ASP A 45 35.57 -18.37 62.36
N GLU A 46 36.81 -18.81 62.61
CA GLU A 46 37.13 -20.18 63.02
C GLU A 46 37.35 -20.22 64.54
N SER A 47 36.46 -20.88 65.28
CA SER A 47 36.70 -21.23 66.70
C SER A 47 36.60 -22.74 66.92
N GLU A 48 37.77 -23.37 66.83
CA GLU A 48 38.10 -24.71 67.31
C GLU A 48 37.85 -24.85 68.83
N SER A 49 37.96 -26.08 69.35
CA SER A 49 37.79 -26.52 70.77
C SER A 49 36.33 -26.75 71.22
N ASP A 50 35.99 -27.69 72.12
CA ASP A 50 36.62 -28.91 72.70
C ASP A 50 35.52 -29.60 73.55
N TYR A 51 35.83 -30.65 74.30
CA TYR A 51 35.04 -31.31 75.35
C TYR A 51 34.04 -32.40 74.96
N THR A 52 34.64 -33.59 74.76
CA THR A 52 34.28 -34.84 75.47
C THR A 52 32.84 -35.35 75.39
N GLU A 53 32.68 -36.36 74.53
CA GLU A 53 32.08 -37.64 74.86
C GLU A 53 31.95 -37.93 76.38
N ILE A 54 30.72 -38.05 76.87
CA ILE A 54 30.38 -38.69 78.14
C ILE A 54 29.19 -39.60 77.88
N GLU A 55 29.41 -40.92 77.95
CA GLU A 55 28.33 -41.89 77.98
C GLU A 55 27.42 -41.65 79.20
N ARG A 56 26.11 -41.60 78.96
CA ARG A 56 25.11 -41.88 79.99
C ARG A 56 24.04 -42.80 79.44
N ASP A 57 23.88 -43.94 80.11
CA ASP A 57 22.65 -44.72 80.06
C ASP A 57 21.46 -43.81 80.42
N GLU A 58 20.59 -43.52 79.45
CA GLU A 58 19.19 -43.26 79.74
C GLU A 58 18.39 -44.53 79.42
N PRO A 59 17.69 -45.12 80.40
CA PRO A 59 17.01 -46.40 80.21
C PRO A 59 15.85 -46.25 79.24
N ALA A 60 15.70 -47.22 78.33
CA ALA A 60 14.75 -47.18 77.21
C ALA A 60 13.30 -46.86 77.62
N ILE A 61 12.96 -45.57 77.61
CA ILE A 61 11.59 -45.11 77.46
C ILE A 61 11.14 -45.62 76.09
N ARG A 62 10.15 -46.52 76.08
CA ARG A 62 9.48 -46.86 74.83
C ARG A 62 8.78 -45.61 74.32
N GLU A 63 9.30 -45.03 73.24
CA GLU A 63 8.52 -44.12 72.43
C GLU A 63 7.24 -44.84 72.02
N PHE A 64 6.13 -44.40 72.63
CA PHE A 64 4.82 -44.77 72.13
C PHE A 64 4.59 -43.88 70.92
N ASP A 65 4.79 -44.43 69.72
CA ASP A 65 4.65 -43.72 68.44
C ASP A 65 3.40 -42.85 68.44
N SER A 66 3.62 -41.55 68.67
CA SER A 66 2.56 -40.55 68.81
C SER A 66 2.16 -39.97 67.45
N GLU A 67 2.47 -40.69 66.36
CA GLU A 67 1.94 -40.49 65.02
C GLU A 67 0.43 -40.78 64.90
N THR A 68 -0.34 -40.52 65.96
CA THR A 68 -1.75 -40.12 65.83
C THR A 68 -1.85 -38.71 65.25
N THR A 69 -1.17 -38.48 64.13
CA THR A 69 -1.57 -37.46 63.16
C THR A 69 -3.07 -37.64 62.93
N PRO A 70 -3.88 -36.56 62.96
CA PRO A 70 -5.31 -36.69 62.78
C PRO A 70 -5.56 -37.22 61.38
N ARG A 71 -5.83 -38.52 61.26
CA ARG A 71 -6.15 -39.18 59.99
C ARG A 71 -7.29 -38.41 59.36
N ARG A 72 -6.98 -37.53 58.40
CA ARG A 72 -7.96 -36.90 57.52
C ARG A 72 -8.76 -38.04 56.92
N VAL A 73 -9.96 -38.26 57.44
CA VAL A 73 -10.86 -39.30 56.96
C VAL A 73 -11.16 -38.90 55.53
N LYS A 74 -10.50 -39.54 54.55
CA LYS A 74 -10.69 -39.26 53.13
C LYS A 74 -12.19 -39.37 52.89
N THR A 75 -12.85 -38.22 52.71
CA THR A 75 -14.30 -38.14 52.63
C THR A 75 -14.71 -38.84 51.35
N GLY A 76 -15.06 -40.12 51.48
CA GLY A 76 -15.37 -40.99 50.35
C GLY A 76 -16.37 -40.27 49.43
N PHE A 77 -15.99 -40.15 48.17
CA PHE A 77 -16.64 -39.31 47.16
C PHE A 77 -18.16 -39.39 47.31
N SER A 78 -18.79 -38.25 47.62
CA SER A 78 -20.20 -38.21 48.03
C SER A 78 -21.10 -38.43 46.83
N TRP A 79 -21.34 -39.70 46.50
CA TRP A 79 -22.25 -40.13 45.43
C TRP A 79 -23.66 -39.51 45.56
N ALA A 80 -24.10 -39.21 46.79
CA ALA A 80 -25.33 -38.46 47.01
C ALA A 80 -25.23 -37.02 46.46
N GLY A 81 -24.18 -36.28 46.81
CA GLY A 81 -23.94 -34.92 46.28
C GLY A 81 -23.73 -34.91 44.76
N PHE A 82 -23.00 -35.90 44.22
CA PHE A 82 -22.83 -36.07 42.78
C PHE A 82 -24.17 -36.31 42.06
N ALA A 83 -25.01 -37.22 42.57
CA ALA A 83 -26.35 -37.47 42.01
C ALA A 83 -27.26 -36.24 42.09
N GLY A 84 -27.19 -35.47 43.19
CA GLY A 84 -27.86 -34.18 43.32
C GLY A 84 -27.39 -33.15 42.29
N GLY A 85 -26.08 -33.10 42.02
CA GLY A 85 -25.49 -32.27 40.97
C GLY A 85 -25.97 -32.64 39.57
N VAL A 86 -25.98 -33.92 39.23
CA VAL A 86 -26.51 -34.38 37.93
C VAL A 86 -28.01 -34.04 37.78
N ALA A 87 -28.81 -34.25 38.83
CA ALA A 87 -30.22 -33.87 38.82
C ALA A 87 -30.43 -32.35 38.65
N ALA A 88 -29.62 -31.53 39.34
CA ALA A 88 -29.65 -30.07 39.22
C ALA A 88 -29.25 -29.59 37.82
N LEU A 89 -28.22 -30.18 37.20
CA LEU A 89 -27.79 -29.86 35.84
C LEU A 89 -28.84 -30.25 34.79
N VAL A 90 -29.48 -31.43 34.94
CA VAL A 90 -30.59 -31.84 34.07
C VAL A 90 -31.80 -30.91 34.22
N TRP A 91 -32.10 -30.44 35.44
CA TRP A 91 -33.16 -29.46 35.66
C TRP A 91 -32.86 -28.12 34.99
N ILE A 92 -31.66 -27.55 35.19
CA ILE A 92 -31.26 -26.28 34.57
C ILE A 92 -31.26 -26.40 33.04
N GLY A 93 -30.73 -27.50 32.50
CA GLY A 93 -30.73 -27.79 31.06
C GLY A 93 -32.14 -27.84 30.47
N GLY A 94 -33.10 -28.47 31.17
CA GLY A 94 -34.51 -28.47 30.75
C GLY A 94 -35.19 -27.10 30.89
N ALA A 95 -34.99 -26.43 32.02
CA ALA A 95 -35.64 -25.15 32.34
C ALA A 95 -35.15 -23.98 31.47
N VAL A 96 -33.89 -23.99 31.03
CA VAL A 96 -33.30 -23.00 30.12
C VAL A 96 -33.46 -23.42 28.66
N GLY A 97 -33.26 -24.72 28.35
CA GLY A 97 -33.36 -25.26 27.00
C GLY A 97 -34.78 -25.22 26.42
N GLY A 98 -35.81 -25.44 27.24
CA GLY A 98 -37.21 -25.38 26.81
C GLY A 98 -37.61 -24.02 26.22
N PRO A 99 -37.47 -22.90 26.95
CA PRO A 99 -37.76 -21.56 26.42
C PRO A 99 -36.91 -21.20 25.20
N ILE A 100 -35.60 -21.49 25.20
CA ILE A 100 -34.72 -21.20 24.06
C ILE A 100 -35.13 -22.01 22.82
N SER A 101 -35.50 -23.29 22.99
CA SER A 101 -35.92 -24.15 21.88
C SER A 101 -37.33 -23.83 21.35
N TYR A 102 -38.19 -23.16 22.13
CA TYR A 102 -39.56 -22.84 21.72
C TYR A 102 -39.70 -21.40 21.17
N PHE A 103 -39.04 -20.43 21.80
CA PHE A 103 -39.12 -19.02 21.41
C PHE A 103 -37.92 -18.54 20.58
N GLY A 104 -36.80 -19.28 20.57
CA GLY A 104 -35.53 -18.83 20.00
C GLY A 104 -34.75 -17.89 20.91
N LEU A 105 -33.41 -17.95 20.83
CA LEU A 105 -32.51 -17.21 21.73
C LEU A 105 -32.74 -15.69 21.69
N HIS A 106 -33.03 -15.14 20.51
CA HIS A 106 -33.26 -13.70 20.30
C HIS A 106 -34.52 -13.20 21.03
N SER A 107 -35.59 -14.00 21.09
CA SER A 107 -36.82 -13.69 21.82
C SER A 107 -36.59 -13.67 23.34
N VAL A 108 -35.70 -14.52 23.85
CA VAL A 108 -35.37 -14.57 25.30
C VAL A 108 -34.54 -13.34 25.70
N MET A 109 -33.60 -12.89 24.88
CA MET A 109 -32.81 -11.68 25.15
C MET A 109 -33.60 -10.37 25.02
N THR A 110 -34.71 -10.36 24.26
CA THR A 110 -35.58 -9.20 24.05
C THR A 110 -36.77 -9.12 25.02
N MET A 111 -36.94 -10.11 25.91
CA MET A 111 -37.91 -10.03 27.01
C MET A 111 -37.54 -8.97 28.05
N ASP A 112 -38.56 -8.42 28.71
CA ASP A 112 -38.41 -7.54 29.88
C ASP A 112 -37.44 -8.14 30.93
N PRO A 113 -36.44 -7.39 31.43
CA PRO A 113 -35.53 -7.85 32.48
C PRO A 113 -36.22 -8.46 33.72
N ALA A 114 -37.43 -8.00 34.08
CA ALA A 114 -38.22 -8.61 35.16
C ALA A 114 -38.66 -10.04 34.83
N MET A 115 -39.02 -10.31 33.57
CA MET A 115 -39.35 -11.66 33.07
C MET A 115 -38.09 -12.54 32.97
N GLN A 116 -36.95 -11.98 32.54
CA GLN A 116 -35.67 -12.68 32.54
C GLN A 116 -35.25 -13.11 33.95
N ALA A 117 -35.36 -12.21 34.93
CA ALA A 117 -35.10 -12.52 36.35
C ALA A 117 -36.03 -13.63 36.89
N GLY A 118 -37.31 -13.61 36.49
CA GLY A 118 -38.27 -14.67 36.82
C GLY A 118 -37.88 -16.04 36.26
N LEU A 119 -37.42 -16.10 35.01
CA LEU A 119 -36.94 -17.34 34.37
C LEU A 119 -35.66 -17.88 35.05
N ILE A 120 -34.72 -17.00 35.40
CA ILE A 120 -33.50 -17.36 36.15
C ILE A 120 -33.87 -17.93 37.53
N ALA A 121 -34.76 -17.26 38.27
CA ALA A 121 -35.21 -17.75 39.58
C ALA A 121 -35.91 -19.13 39.49
N LEU A 122 -36.71 -19.35 38.45
CA LEU A 122 -37.41 -20.62 38.20
C LEU A 122 -36.46 -21.76 37.78
N ALA A 123 -35.37 -21.46 37.06
CA ALA A 123 -34.34 -22.43 36.71
C ALA A 123 -33.47 -22.82 37.91
N PHE A 124 -32.97 -21.84 38.67
CA PHE A 124 -32.01 -22.09 39.76
C PHE A 124 -32.66 -22.52 41.09
N GLY A 125 -33.88 -22.07 41.41
CA GLY A 125 -34.55 -22.38 42.67
C GLY A 125 -34.70 -23.89 42.95
N PRO A 126 -35.32 -24.67 42.05
CA PRO A 126 -35.46 -26.12 42.23
C PRO A 126 -34.12 -26.85 42.17
N ALA A 127 -33.17 -26.38 41.35
CA ALA A 127 -31.82 -26.96 41.25
C ALA A 127 -31.06 -26.88 42.59
N LEU A 128 -31.14 -25.74 43.29
CA LEU A 128 -30.59 -25.58 44.64
C LEU A 128 -31.30 -26.49 45.66
N LEU A 129 -32.62 -26.67 45.56
CA LEU A 129 -33.35 -27.60 46.42
C LEU A 129 -32.93 -29.06 46.21
N PHE A 130 -32.72 -29.51 44.97
CA PHE A 130 -32.20 -30.84 44.68
C PHE A 130 -30.79 -31.04 45.25
N TRP A 131 -29.90 -30.06 45.09
CA TRP A 131 -28.54 -30.10 45.66
C TRP A 131 -28.55 -30.17 47.20
N LEU A 132 -29.36 -29.34 47.85
CA LEU A 132 -29.47 -29.28 49.31
C LEU A 132 -30.09 -30.57 49.88
N ALA A 133 -31.16 -31.08 49.27
CA ALA A 133 -31.81 -32.32 49.68
C ALA A 133 -30.88 -33.53 49.54
N ALA A 134 -30.12 -33.61 48.44
CA ALA A 134 -29.13 -34.66 48.21
C ALA A 134 -27.97 -34.60 49.21
N SER A 135 -27.54 -33.39 49.57
CA SER A 135 -26.51 -33.17 50.60
C SER A 135 -26.98 -33.66 51.97
N ALA A 136 -28.17 -33.22 52.43
CA ALA A 136 -28.76 -33.63 53.70
C ALA A 136 -29.04 -35.16 53.77
N ALA A 137 -29.50 -35.77 52.68
CA ALA A 137 -29.69 -37.21 52.59
C ALA A 137 -28.36 -37.98 52.76
N GLY A 138 -27.26 -37.46 52.22
CA GLY A 138 -25.91 -38.02 52.37
C GLY A 138 -25.41 -38.02 53.83
N GLU A 139 -25.88 -37.10 54.67
CA GLU A 139 -25.54 -37.05 56.09
C GLU A 139 -26.45 -37.93 56.95
N ALA A 140 -27.76 -37.91 56.69
CA ALA A 140 -28.73 -38.77 57.36
C ALA A 140 -28.39 -40.28 57.21
N LEU A 141 -27.85 -40.68 56.05
CA LEU A 141 -27.39 -42.05 55.81
C LEU A 141 -26.10 -42.41 56.57
N LYS A 142 -25.21 -41.45 56.85
CA LYS A 142 -24.02 -41.66 57.70
C LYS A 142 -24.43 -41.85 59.17
N ALA A 143 -25.29 -40.97 59.68
CA ALA A 143 -25.82 -41.06 61.04
C ALA A 143 -26.53 -42.41 61.30
N ARG A 144 -27.34 -42.89 60.33
CA ARG A 144 -28.00 -44.21 60.42
C ARG A 144 -27.04 -45.39 60.48
N ARG A 145 -25.87 -45.34 59.83
CA ARG A 145 -24.86 -46.42 59.92
C ARG A 145 -24.26 -46.49 61.33
N LEU A 146 -23.84 -45.35 61.88
CA LEU A 146 -23.30 -45.27 63.24
C LEU A 146 -24.32 -45.73 64.30
N ALA A 147 -25.58 -45.34 64.16
CA ALA A 147 -26.65 -45.78 65.07
C ALA A 147 -26.90 -47.30 65.02
N ALA A 148 -26.84 -47.91 63.83
CA ALA A 148 -26.98 -49.36 63.68
C ALA A 148 -25.80 -50.13 64.30
N GLU A 149 -24.59 -49.60 64.16
CA GLU A 149 -23.36 -50.18 64.71
C GLU A 149 -23.33 -50.14 66.24
N LEU A 150 -23.73 -49.01 66.85
CA LEU A 150 -23.94 -48.90 68.29
C LEU A 150 -25.05 -49.84 68.81
N THR A 151 -26.14 -50.01 68.06
CA THR A 151 -27.25 -50.91 68.43
C THR A 151 -26.80 -52.38 68.46
N ARG A 152 -25.89 -52.76 67.55
CA ARG A 152 -25.28 -54.11 67.51
C ARG A 152 -24.42 -54.36 68.74
N LEU A 153 -23.48 -53.45 69.04
CA LEU A 153 -22.60 -53.55 70.22
C LEU A 153 -23.40 -53.61 71.54
N ALA A 154 -24.51 -52.87 71.63
CA ALA A 154 -25.41 -52.88 72.79
C ALA A 154 -26.23 -54.17 72.96
N HIS A 155 -26.33 -55.03 71.94
CA HIS A 155 -26.92 -56.37 72.05
C HIS A 155 -25.89 -57.43 72.46
N GLU A 156 -24.66 -57.30 71.97
CA GLU A 156 -23.57 -58.28 72.18
C GLU A 156 -23.13 -58.36 73.65
N ASN A 157 -23.24 -57.25 74.40
CA ASN A 157 -22.79 -57.15 75.78
C ASN A 157 -23.85 -57.48 76.86
N ARG A 158 -24.92 -58.24 76.51
CA ARG A 158 -26.12 -58.38 77.37
C ARG A 158 -26.36 -59.77 77.98
N THR A 159 -25.38 -60.69 77.92
CA THR A 159 -25.51 -62.06 78.46
C THR A 159 -24.31 -62.54 79.29
N PRO A 160 -24.29 -62.22 80.60
CA PRO A 160 -23.82 -63.15 81.61
C PRO A 160 -24.98 -63.58 82.54
N PHE A 161 -25.11 -64.88 82.80
CA PHE A 161 -26.22 -65.44 83.58
C PHE A 161 -25.71 -66.40 84.68
N GLN A 162 -26.06 -66.09 85.93
CA GLN A 162 -26.26 -66.97 87.10
C GLN A 162 -25.28 -68.14 87.40
N ALA A 163 -24.65 -68.10 88.59
CA ALA A 163 -24.23 -69.31 89.34
C ALA A 163 -24.06 -69.06 90.87
N ASP A 164 -24.28 -70.12 91.65
CA ASP A 164 -24.64 -70.23 93.07
C ASP A 164 -23.72 -69.72 94.24
N GLN A 165 -24.32 -69.83 95.43
CA GLN A 165 -23.91 -69.46 96.81
C GLN A 165 -22.45 -69.65 97.27
N SER A 166 -21.55 -70.25 96.50
CA SER A 166 -20.11 -70.04 96.75
C SER A 166 -19.77 -68.53 96.70
N ASN A 167 -20.53 -67.80 95.89
CA ASN A 167 -20.69 -66.34 95.82
C ASN A 167 -21.32 -65.72 97.09
N VAL A 168 -20.85 -66.08 98.29
CA VAL A 168 -21.11 -65.33 99.54
C VAL A 168 -19.81 -65.13 100.33
N GLN A 169 -19.05 -66.20 100.59
CA GLN A 169 -17.67 -66.06 101.05
C GLN A 169 -16.77 -65.59 99.92
N ARG A 170 -16.94 -66.11 98.70
CA ARG A 170 -16.38 -65.47 97.52
C ARG A 170 -16.96 -64.07 97.32
N LEU A 171 -18.22 -63.78 97.66
CA LEU A 171 -18.67 -62.38 97.63
C LEU A 171 -17.96 -61.52 98.68
N THR A 172 -17.45 -62.06 99.78
CA THR A 172 -16.75 -61.27 100.81
C THR A 172 -15.30 -61.03 100.41
N ASP A 173 -14.58 -62.06 99.94
CA ASP A 173 -13.20 -61.91 99.46
C ASP A 173 -13.15 -61.20 98.09
N THR A 174 -14.09 -61.50 97.18
CA THR A 174 -14.31 -60.73 95.95
C THR A 174 -14.73 -59.33 96.31
N VAL A 175 -15.77 -59.02 97.10
CA VAL A 175 -16.10 -57.61 97.43
C VAL A 175 -14.96 -56.90 98.15
N LYS A 176 -14.12 -57.57 98.93
CA LYS A 176 -12.90 -56.94 99.47
C LYS A 176 -11.90 -56.61 98.34
N THR A 177 -11.66 -57.54 97.41
CA THR A 177 -10.85 -57.31 96.20
C THR A 177 -11.50 -56.31 95.24
N GLU A 178 -12.82 -56.22 95.22
CA GLU A 178 -13.66 -55.34 94.40
C GLU A 178 -13.71 -53.94 95.01
N ILE A 179 -13.57 -53.82 96.34
CA ILE A 179 -13.38 -52.56 97.08
C ILE A 179 -11.95 -52.08 96.95
N GLU A 180 -10.95 -52.97 97.03
CA GLU A 180 -9.55 -52.63 96.77
C GLU A 180 -9.37 -52.19 95.30
N THR A 181 -9.95 -52.92 94.33
CA THR A 181 -9.96 -52.50 92.92
C THR A 181 -10.94 -51.36 92.61
N LEU A 182 -12.04 -51.15 93.36
CA LEU A 182 -12.83 -49.92 93.27
C LEU A 182 -12.04 -48.73 93.80
N ASN A 183 -11.29 -48.89 94.87
CA ASN A 183 -10.46 -47.83 95.43
C ASN A 183 -9.34 -47.46 94.45
N ASP A 184 -8.67 -48.45 93.86
CA ASP A 184 -7.64 -48.22 92.83
C ASP A 184 -8.25 -47.67 91.52
N ALA A 185 -9.43 -48.14 91.11
CA ALA A 185 -10.15 -47.63 89.94
C ALA A 185 -10.73 -46.23 90.18
N VAL A 186 -11.13 -45.88 91.41
CA VAL A 186 -11.57 -44.54 91.80
C VAL A 186 -10.36 -43.61 91.91
N ALA A 187 -9.23 -44.05 92.47
CA ALA A 187 -7.99 -43.29 92.43
C ALA A 187 -7.54 -43.04 90.98
N THR A 188 -7.59 -44.07 90.12
CA THR A 188 -7.32 -43.95 88.68
C THR A 188 -8.34 -43.05 87.96
N ALA A 189 -9.61 -43.05 88.38
CA ALA A 189 -10.65 -42.20 87.81
C ALA A 189 -10.53 -40.74 88.28
N LEU A 190 -10.04 -40.50 89.50
CA LEU A 190 -9.73 -39.17 90.04
C LEU A 190 -8.48 -38.59 89.37
N ASP A 191 -7.40 -39.36 89.25
CA ASP A 191 -6.19 -39.01 88.46
C ASP A 191 -6.57 -38.69 87.01
N ARG A 192 -7.41 -39.52 86.38
CA ARG A 192 -7.95 -39.23 85.04
C ARG A 192 -8.89 -38.03 84.99
N LEU A 193 -9.60 -37.69 86.07
CA LEU A 193 -10.43 -36.48 86.14
C LEU A 193 -9.58 -35.23 86.27
N GLU A 194 -8.54 -35.24 87.10
CA GLU A 194 -7.56 -34.15 87.22
C GLU A 194 -6.80 -33.95 85.89
N GLN A 195 -6.37 -35.03 85.26
CA GLN A 195 -5.72 -35.01 83.95
C GLN A 195 -6.68 -34.53 82.84
N LEU A 196 -7.95 -34.94 82.87
CA LEU A 196 -8.97 -34.48 81.93
C LEU A 196 -9.37 -33.02 82.18
N GLU A 197 -9.38 -32.55 83.42
CA GLU A 197 -9.57 -31.13 83.75
C GLU A 197 -8.37 -30.30 83.24
N ALA A 198 -7.13 -30.73 83.47
CA ALA A 198 -5.95 -30.05 82.94
C ALA A 198 -5.96 -29.98 81.40
N VAL A 199 -6.42 -31.04 80.72
CA VAL A 199 -6.64 -31.05 79.26
C VAL A 199 -7.81 -30.13 78.86
N ALA A 200 -8.91 -30.11 79.61
CA ALA A 200 -10.06 -29.25 79.34
C ALA A 200 -9.72 -27.75 79.51
N GLN A 201 -9.00 -27.39 80.58
CA GLN A 201 -8.49 -26.03 80.80
C GLN A 201 -7.52 -25.62 79.69
N ARG A 202 -6.58 -26.49 79.27
CA ARG A 202 -5.68 -26.24 78.14
C ARG A 202 -6.43 -26.06 76.83
N ASN A 203 -7.41 -26.91 76.55
CA ASN A 203 -8.24 -26.81 75.33
C ASN A 203 -9.13 -25.56 75.34
N ALA A 204 -9.62 -25.12 76.51
CA ALA A 204 -10.37 -23.87 76.64
C ALA A 204 -9.49 -22.64 76.37
N ALA A 205 -8.23 -22.63 76.82
CA ALA A 205 -7.26 -21.60 76.46
C ALA A 205 -7.00 -21.58 74.94
N LEU A 206 -6.61 -22.72 74.35
CA LEU A 206 -6.35 -22.84 72.91
C LEU A 206 -7.57 -22.47 72.05
N PHE A 207 -8.79 -22.77 72.52
CA PHE A 207 -10.03 -22.36 71.84
C PHE A 207 -10.26 -20.85 71.91
N ASN A 208 -10.02 -20.21 73.06
CA ASN A 208 -10.10 -18.76 73.19
C ASN A 208 -9.06 -18.06 72.29
N ASP A 209 -7.83 -18.57 72.24
CA ASP A 209 -6.77 -18.06 71.37
C ASP A 209 -7.16 -18.19 69.88
N ALA A 210 -7.68 -19.35 69.47
CA ALA A 210 -8.17 -19.58 68.12
C ALA A 210 -9.37 -18.70 67.74
N VAL A 211 -10.30 -18.46 68.68
CA VAL A 211 -11.43 -17.52 68.47
C VAL A 211 -10.95 -16.08 68.39
N SER A 212 -9.93 -15.70 69.18
CA SER A 212 -9.32 -14.36 69.14
C SER A 212 -8.62 -14.12 67.80
N ALA A 213 -7.76 -15.05 67.37
CA ALA A 213 -7.10 -15.01 66.07
C ALA A 213 -8.11 -15.00 64.90
N SER A 214 -9.16 -15.82 64.96
CA SER A 214 -10.23 -15.85 63.96
C SER A 214 -10.97 -14.51 63.83
N ARG A 215 -11.22 -13.81 64.96
CA ARG A 215 -11.76 -12.44 64.94
C ARG A 215 -10.78 -11.46 64.30
N GLN A 216 -9.51 -11.48 64.71
CA GLN A 216 -8.47 -10.62 64.13
C GLN A 216 -8.39 -10.80 62.60
N SER A 217 -8.27 -12.04 62.10
CA SER A 217 -8.22 -12.29 60.65
C SER A 217 -9.52 -11.92 59.92
N THR A 218 -10.67 -11.93 60.61
CA THR A 218 -11.94 -11.42 60.06
C THR A 218 -11.95 -9.88 59.97
N GLU A 219 -11.36 -9.19 60.93
CA GLU A 219 -11.20 -7.72 60.92
C GLU A 219 -10.18 -7.28 59.87
N GLU A 220 -9.04 -7.98 59.75
CA GLU A 220 -8.04 -7.80 58.70
C GLU A 220 -8.67 -7.99 57.30
N MET A 221 -9.38 -9.09 57.08
CA MET A 221 -10.11 -9.35 55.83
C MET A 221 -11.19 -8.30 55.56
N SER A 222 -11.92 -7.86 56.59
CA SER A 222 -12.91 -6.78 56.46
C SER A 222 -12.26 -5.45 56.03
N ASN A 223 -11.04 -5.17 56.47
CA ASN A 223 -10.31 -3.94 56.14
C ASN A 223 -9.63 -4.02 54.76
N ALA A 224 -9.18 -5.21 54.34
CA ALA A 224 -8.73 -5.48 52.97
C ALA A 224 -9.88 -5.31 51.97
N LEU A 225 -11.03 -5.94 52.21
CA LEU A 225 -12.22 -5.82 51.34
C LEU A 225 -12.76 -4.38 51.25
N LYS A 226 -12.57 -3.55 52.27
CA LYS A 226 -12.86 -2.09 52.18
C LYS A 226 -11.88 -1.40 51.23
N HIS A 227 -10.57 -1.63 51.38
CA HIS A 227 -9.56 -1.06 50.47
C HIS A 227 -9.78 -1.50 49.01
N GLU A 228 -10.08 -2.79 48.77
CA GLU A 228 -10.39 -3.29 47.43
C GLU A 228 -11.65 -2.64 46.85
N ARG A 229 -12.73 -2.52 47.64
CA ARG A 229 -13.96 -1.84 47.22
C ARG A 229 -13.71 -0.37 46.88
N ASP A 230 -12.92 0.32 47.71
CA ASP A 230 -12.68 1.75 47.56
C ASP A 230 -11.75 2.02 46.36
N ALA A 231 -10.72 1.19 46.15
CA ALA A 231 -9.91 1.20 44.93
C ALA A 231 -10.72 0.87 43.66
N LEU A 232 -11.70 -0.03 43.74
CA LEU A 232 -12.63 -0.31 42.63
C LEU A 232 -13.58 0.88 42.36
N ALA A 233 -13.96 1.65 43.37
CA ALA A 233 -14.76 2.86 43.20
C ALA A 233 -13.94 3.99 42.54
N ASP A 234 -12.69 4.17 42.95
CA ASP A 234 -11.75 5.10 42.32
C ASP A 234 -11.47 4.70 40.86
N MET A 235 -11.18 3.42 40.60
CA MET A 235 -10.99 2.89 39.24
C MET A 235 -12.24 3.06 38.37
N THR A 236 -13.44 2.88 38.93
CA THR A 236 -14.71 3.10 38.20
C THR A 236 -14.89 4.58 37.84
N THR A 237 -14.41 5.49 38.69
CA THR A 237 -14.40 6.95 38.43
C THR A 237 -13.39 7.30 37.33
N ASP A 238 -12.16 6.81 37.42
CA ASP A 238 -11.13 7.03 36.40
C ASP A 238 -11.54 6.47 35.03
N MET A 239 -12.09 5.24 34.97
CA MET A 239 -12.64 4.68 33.74
C MET A 239 -13.77 5.53 33.15
N ARG A 240 -14.57 6.22 33.98
CA ARG A 240 -15.63 7.13 33.52
C ARG A 240 -15.03 8.40 32.90
N ASP A 241 -14.06 9.02 33.57
CA ASP A 241 -13.41 10.24 33.11
C ASP A 241 -12.56 10.00 31.85
N GLN A 242 -11.91 8.85 31.75
CA GLN A 242 -11.26 8.37 30.53
C GLN A 242 -12.27 8.13 29.41
N THR A 243 -13.43 7.52 29.70
CA THR A 243 -14.50 7.32 28.70
C THR A 243 -15.06 8.64 28.19
N GLU A 244 -15.28 9.63 29.06
CA GLU A 244 -15.72 10.97 28.63
C GLU A 244 -14.62 11.69 27.82
N THR A 245 -13.36 11.57 28.23
CA THR A 245 -12.21 12.11 27.48
C THR A 245 -12.10 11.47 26.09
N MET A 246 -12.30 10.15 25.99
CA MET A 246 -12.28 9.39 24.73
C MET A 246 -13.48 9.75 23.85
N ALA A 247 -14.69 9.85 24.39
CA ALA A 247 -15.88 10.28 23.65
C ALA A 247 -15.69 11.69 23.06
N ASN A 248 -15.14 12.61 23.84
CA ASN A 248 -14.77 13.96 23.38
C ASN A 248 -13.65 13.94 22.32
N ALA A 249 -12.67 13.03 22.42
CA ALA A 249 -11.60 12.88 21.44
C ALA A 249 -12.12 12.28 20.11
N VAL A 250 -12.90 11.21 20.17
CA VAL A 250 -13.56 10.59 19.00
C VAL A 250 -14.52 11.57 18.33
N GLY A 251 -15.29 12.33 19.10
CA GLY A 251 -16.15 13.40 18.55
C GLY A 251 -15.38 14.46 17.76
N ARG A 252 -14.20 14.87 18.25
CA ARG A 252 -13.27 15.75 17.51
C ARG A 252 -12.70 15.06 16.27
N GLN A 253 -12.27 13.80 16.38
CA GLN A 253 -11.69 13.06 15.26
C GLN A 253 -12.70 12.83 14.13
N VAL A 254 -13.94 12.42 14.43
CA VAL A 254 -15.02 12.27 13.44
C VAL A 254 -15.34 13.61 12.77
N ARG A 255 -15.27 14.72 13.51
CA ARG A 255 -15.41 16.07 12.92
C ARG A 255 -14.25 16.41 11.98
N LEU A 256 -13.00 16.21 12.41
CA LEU A 256 -11.81 16.44 11.57
C LEU A 256 -11.80 15.56 10.32
N MET A 257 -12.21 14.29 10.43
CA MET A 257 -12.38 13.40 9.28
C MET A 257 -13.48 13.90 8.34
N ARG A 258 -14.63 14.38 8.85
CA ARG A 258 -15.68 15.00 8.01
C ARG A 258 -15.23 16.31 7.34
N GLU A 259 -14.36 17.09 7.99
CA GLU A 259 -13.78 18.31 7.42
C GLU A 259 -12.71 17.96 6.36
N ALA A 260 -11.90 16.93 6.59
CA ALA A 260 -10.95 16.38 5.62
C ALA A 260 -11.65 15.73 4.41
N SER A 261 -12.70 14.92 4.60
CA SER A 261 -13.47 14.33 3.49
C SER A 261 -14.18 15.40 2.64
N LYS A 262 -14.56 16.55 3.23
CA LYS A 262 -15.04 17.70 2.47
C LYS A 262 -13.92 18.33 1.64
N LEU A 263 -12.75 18.55 2.24
CA LEU A 263 -11.58 19.11 1.56
C LEU A 263 -11.17 18.22 0.37
N VAL A 264 -11.02 16.91 0.60
CA VAL A 264 -10.73 15.91 -0.44
C VAL A 264 -11.81 15.89 -1.51
N LYS A 265 -13.10 16.01 -1.17
CA LYS A 265 -14.17 16.09 -2.19
C LYS A 265 -14.08 17.38 -3.03
N THR A 266 -13.70 18.52 -2.45
CA THR A 266 -13.46 19.75 -3.22
C THR A 266 -12.19 19.69 -4.06
N GLU A 267 -11.15 19.01 -3.58
CA GLU A 267 -9.88 18.84 -4.29
C GLU A 267 -10.02 17.87 -5.47
N ILE A 268 -10.75 16.76 -5.30
CA ILE A 268 -11.13 15.85 -6.39
C ILE A 268 -11.95 16.59 -7.46
N GLY A 269 -12.98 17.35 -7.07
CA GLY A 269 -13.79 18.12 -8.04
C GLY A 269 -12.97 19.17 -8.81
N ALA A 270 -12.02 19.83 -8.16
CA ALA A 270 -11.10 20.75 -8.83
C ALA A 270 -10.10 20.04 -9.76
N ALA A 271 -9.66 18.83 -9.39
CA ALA A 271 -8.82 18.00 -10.25
C ALA A 271 -9.58 17.44 -11.46
N GLU A 272 -10.87 17.10 -11.30
CA GLU A 272 -11.78 16.71 -12.39
C GLU A 272 -12.01 17.87 -13.37
N GLU A 273 -12.27 19.09 -12.87
CA GLU A 273 -12.42 20.30 -13.70
C GLU A 273 -11.12 20.65 -14.46
N ALA A 274 -9.97 20.53 -13.81
CA ALA A 274 -8.67 20.72 -14.44
C ALA A 274 -8.37 19.63 -15.50
N LEU A 275 -8.75 18.37 -15.23
CA LEU A 275 -8.60 17.25 -16.17
C LEU A 275 -9.47 17.44 -17.40
N GLU A 276 -10.75 17.81 -17.25
CA GLU A 276 -11.65 18.09 -18.37
C GLU A 276 -11.14 19.28 -19.21
N THR A 277 -10.64 20.33 -18.55
CA THR A 277 -9.98 21.46 -19.22
C THR A 277 -8.75 20.99 -20.03
N HIS A 278 -7.92 20.12 -19.46
CA HIS A 278 -6.79 19.53 -20.16
C HIS A 278 -7.21 18.64 -21.33
N LEU A 279 -8.21 17.77 -21.18
CA LEU A 279 -8.74 16.90 -22.25
C LEU A 279 -9.33 17.72 -23.40
N SER A 280 -10.07 18.79 -23.09
CA SER A 280 -10.57 19.75 -24.09
C SER A 280 -9.42 20.44 -24.84
N SER A 281 -8.38 20.91 -24.13
CA SER A 281 -7.21 21.52 -24.76
C SER A 281 -6.39 20.54 -25.60
N PHE A 282 -6.30 19.27 -25.17
CA PHE A 282 -5.62 18.20 -25.90
C PHE A 282 -6.38 17.80 -27.16
N SER A 283 -7.72 17.74 -27.10
CA SER A 283 -8.59 17.53 -28.26
C SER A 283 -8.39 18.63 -29.31
N GLN A 284 -8.43 19.91 -28.89
CA GLN A 284 -8.16 21.05 -29.77
C GLN A 284 -6.75 21.01 -30.38
N ALA A 285 -5.73 20.64 -29.59
CA ALA A 285 -4.36 20.47 -30.09
C ALA A 285 -4.23 19.31 -31.08
N ALA A 286 -4.94 18.19 -30.86
CA ALA A 286 -4.97 17.05 -31.76
C ALA A 286 -5.64 17.40 -33.11
N THR A 287 -6.74 18.16 -33.09
CA THR A 287 -7.38 18.70 -34.30
C THR A 287 -6.41 19.61 -35.07
N LEU A 288 -5.77 20.56 -34.40
CA LEU A 288 -4.80 21.48 -35.03
C LEU A 288 -3.58 20.75 -35.62
N ILE A 289 -3.09 19.71 -34.94
CA ILE A 289 -2.02 18.83 -35.46
C ILE A 289 -2.52 18.06 -36.69
N GLY A 290 -3.76 17.57 -36.70
CA GLY A 290 -4.38 16.93 -37.88
C GLY A 290 -4.49 17.88 -39.07
N GLU A 291 -5.00 19.10 -38.85
CA GLU A 291 -5.09 20.16 -39.86
C GLU A 291 -3.70 20.51 -40.42
N ARG A 292 -2.72 20.78 -39.56
CA ARG A 292 -1.33 21.04 -39.99
C ARG A 292 -0.71 19.87 -40.72
N THR A 293 -1.02 18.63 -40.35
CA THR A 293 -0.52 17.44 -41.06
C THR A 293 -1.12 17.36 -42.46
N ALA A 294 -2.41 17.68 -42.63
CA ALA A 294 -3.04 17.77 -43.94
C ALA A 294 -2.46 18.91 -44.81
N GLU A 295 -2.21 20.09 -44.22
CA GLU A 295 -1.49 21.18 -44.91
C GLU A 295 -0.08 20.77 -45.33
N PHE A 296 0.68 20.10 -44.46
CA PHE A 296 2.03 19.61 -44.78
C PHE A 296 2.02 18.58 -45.90
N HIS A 297 1.02 17.69 -45.97
CA HIS A 297 0.85 16.78 -47.11
C HIS A 297 0.57 17.55 -48.41
N GLN A 298 -0.39 18.49 -48.41
CA GLN A 298 -0.69 19.31 -49.60
C GLN A 298 0.53 20.12 -50.06
N ALA A 299 1.31 20.67 -49.13
CA ALA A 299 2.56 21.37 -49.44
C ALA A 299 3.66 20.44 -49.98
N ALA A 300 3.75 19.20 -49.48
CA ALA A 300 4.69 18.20 -49.96
C ALA A 300 4.32 17.70 -51.37
N ASP A 301 3.04 17.45 -51.63
CA ASP A 301 2.53 17.08 -52.96
C ASP A 301 2.77 18.21 -53.96
N GLY A 302 2.47 19.47 -53.58
CA GLY A 302 2.79 20.65 -54.38
C GLY A 302 4.29 20.80 -54.67
N ALA A 303 5.16 20.50 -53.70
CA ALA A 303 6.61 20.49 -53.90
C ALA A 303 7.07 19.34 -54.81
N ALA A 304 6.45 18.16 -54.75
CA ALA A 304 6.73 17.04 -55.64
C ALA A 304 6.31 17.34 -57.09
N HIS A 305 5.15 17.98 -57.29
CA HIS A 305 4.72 18.50 -58.59
C HIS A 305 5.70 19.55 -59.12
N ALA A 306 6.03 20.58 -58.34
CA ALA A 306 7.00 21.62 -58.74
C ALA A 306 8.40 21.05 -59.05
N SER A 307 8.86 20.02 -58.31
CA SER A 307 10.10 19.32 -58.63
C SER A 307 10.03 18.53 -59.94
N THR A 308 8.86 17.99 -60.28
CA THR A 308 8.62 17.27 -61.54
C THR A 308 8.59 18.24 -62.73
N GLU A 309 7.91 19.38 -62.60
CA GLU A 309 7.91 20.46 -63.58
C GLU A 309 9.33 21.02 -63.79
N LEU A 310 10.08 21.26 -62.71
CA LEU A 310 11.47 21.69 -62.79
C LEU A 310 12.35 20.65 -63.50
N HIS A 311 12.14 19.36 -63.26
CA HIS A 311 12.84 18.31 -64.02
C HIS A 311 12.49 18.31 -65.52
N SER A 312 11.24 18.56 -65.91
CA SER A 312 10.85 18.72 -67.32
C SER A 312 11.49 19.95 -67.94
N ALA A 313 11.35 21.13 -67.30
CA ALA A 313 11.93 22.38 -67.77
C ALA A 313 13.47 22.30 -67.90
N VAL A 314 14.16 21.58 -67.00
CA VAL A 314 15.60 21.32 -67.11
C VAL A 314 15.93 20.33 -68.23
N ALA A 315 15.06 19.38 -68.55
CA ALA A 315 15.23 18.49 -69.70
C ALA A 315 15.02 19.25 -71.03
N GLU A 316 13.98 20.07 -71.12
CA GLU A 316 13.69 20.95 -72.26
C GLU A 316 14.81 21.99 -72.48
N ALA A 317 15.28 22.64 -71.42
CA ALA A 317 16.41 23.57 -71.48
C ALA A 317 17.71 22.88 -71.95
N LYS A 318 17.94 21.62 -71.57
CA LYS A 318 19.05 20.81 -72.11
C LYS A 318 18.87 20.49 -73.59
N GLN A 319 17.66 20.11 -74.02
CA GLN A 319 17.36 19.86 -75.44
C GLN A 319 17.55 21.14 -76.27
N ALA A 320 16.99 22.27 -75.84
CA ALA A 320 17.20 23.57 -76.46
C ALA A 320 18.69 23.95 -76.54
N ALA A 321 19.45 23.76 -75.47
CA ALA A 321 20.89 23.98 -75.47
C ALA A 321 21.65 23.05 -76.45
N THR A 322 21.21 21.79 -76.64
CA THR A 322 21.80 20.92 -77.67
C THR A 322 21.43 21.34 -79.09
N LEU A 323 20.20 21.81 -79.32
CA LEU A 323 19.78 22.35 -80.63
C LEU A 323 20.56 23.61 -80.99
N VAL A 324 20.63 24.59 -80.08
CA VAL A 324 21.45 25.81 -80.26
C VAL A 324 22.92 25.48 -80.46
N ARG A 325 23.46 24.43 -79.81
CA ARG A 325 24.83 23.97 -80.03
C ARG A 325 25.04 23.33 -81.40
N ALA A 326 24.05 22.60 -81.93
CA ALA A 326 24.09 22.02 -83.26
C ALA A 326 23.94 23.10 -84.35
N GLU A 327 23.01 24.04 -84.17
CA GLU A 327 22.84 25.22 -85.03
C GLU A 327 24.13 26.06 -85.05
N ALA A 328 24.70 26.38 -83.88
CA ALA A 328 25.98 27.08 -83.79
C ALA A 328 27.19 26.28 -84.33
N ALA A 329 27.06 24.97 -84.55
CA ALA A 329 28.06 24.19 -85.29
C ALA A 329 27.85 24.37 -86.81
N SER A 330 26.61 24.21 -87.29
CA SER A 330 26.24 24.44 -88.69
C SER A 330 26.54 25.88 -89.17
N MET A 331 26.26 26.89 -88.34
CA MET A 331 26.63 28.29 -88.63
C MET A 331 28.16 28.48 -88.71
N ARG A 332 28.96 27.76 -87.91
CA ARG A 332 30.43 27.80 -88.03
C ARG A 332 30.91 27.12 -89.30
N GLU A 333 30.31 26.00 -89.68
CA GLU A 333 30.61 25.29 -90.93
C GLU A 333 30.28 26.17 -92.15
N SER A 334 29.11 26.81 -92.16
CA SER A 334 28.73 27.79 -93.18
C SER A 334 29.62 29.04 -93.18
N ALA A 335 30.07 29.52 -92.01
CA ALA A 335 31.04 30.61 -91.92
C ALA A 335 32.43 30.21 -92.48
N VAL A 336 32.86 28.96 -92.30
CA VAL A 336 34.10 28.44 -92.89
C VAL A 336 33.97 28.27 -94.40
N ASP A 337 32.85 27.74 -94.90
CA ASP A 337 32.56 27.60 -96.33
C ASP A 337 32.47 28.96 -97.05
N THR A 338 31.79 29.95 -96.44
CA THR A 338 31.74 31.32 -97.00
C THR A 338 33.12 32.01 -96.95
N LEU A 339 33.92 31.80 -95.90
CA LEU A 339 35.32 32.26 -95.87
C LEU A 339 36.19 31.54 -96.91
N ALA A 340 35.97 30.26 -97.18
CA ALA A 340 36.68 29.52 -98.23
C ALA A 340 36.35 30.11 -99.62
N LYS A 341 35.07 30.30 -99.92
CA LYS A 341 34.58 30.94 -101.16
C LYS A 341 35.07 32.37 -101.32
N LEU A 342 35.16 33.15 -100.24
CA LEU A 342 35.75 34.50 -100.26
C LEU A 342 37.27 34.47 -100.53
N ASN A 343 38.00 33.49 -99.97
CA ASN A 343 39.44 33.32 -100.26
C ASN A 343 39.68 32.84 -101.70
N GLU A 344 38.81 31.98 -102.23
CA GLU A 344 38.85 31.53 -103.64
C GLU A 344 38.55 32.69 -104.59
N ALA A 345 37.48 33.46 -104.33
CA ALA A 345 37.18 34.69 -105.08
C ALA A 345 38.31 35.73 -104.99
N ALA A 346 38.96 35.87 -103.83
CA ALA A 346 40.12 36.75 -103.66
C ALA A 346 41.37 36.26 -104.39
N ARG A 347 41.55 34.94 -104.56
CA ARG A 347 42.61 34.36 -105.41
C ARG A 347 42.31 34.62 -106.89
N ALA A 348 41.11 34.30 -107.36
CA ALA A 348 40.68 34.58 -108.73
C ALA A 348 40.76 36.08 -109.07
N ALA A 349 40.42 36.97 -108.13
CA ALA A 349 40.59 38.41 -108.29
C ALA A 349 42.06 38.86 -108.35
N ARG A 350 42.97 38.19 -107.65
CA ARG A 350 44.43 38.45 -107.77
C ARG A 350 44.98 37.94 -109.09
N GLU A 351 44.62 36.72 -109.50
CA GLU A 351 45.02 36.12 -110.78
C GLU A 351 44.54 36.98 -111.96
N ALA A 352 43.28 37.43 -111.93
CA ALA A 352 42.74 38.40 -112.90
C ALA A 352 43.40 39.78 -112.80
N SER A 353 43.88 40.20 -111.62
CA SER A 353 44.65 41.45 -111.47
C SER A 353 46.07 41.33 -112.03
N GLU A 354 46.73 40.19 -111.85
CA GLU A 354 48.04 39.88 -112.43
C GLU A 354 47.95 39.76 -113.96
N GLU A 355 46.90 39.12 -114.49
CA GLU A 355 46.62 39.13 -115.93
C GLU A 355 46.29 40.55 -116.45
N SER A 356 45.50 41.33 -115.71
CA SER A 356 45.18 42.72 -116.06
C SER A 356 46.41 43.63 -116.03
N GLN A 357 47.34 43.41 -115.08
CA GLN A 357 48.59 44.15 -114.97
C GLN A 357 49.57 43.73 -116.08
N ALA A 358 49.68 42.44 -116.39
CA ALA A 358 50.43 41.96 -117.55
C ALA A 358 49.83 42.46 -118.89
N ALA A 359 48.51 42.67 -118.96
CA ALA A 359 47.86 43.33 -120.09
C ALA A 359 48.14 44.85 -120.11
N ALA A 360 48.15 45.51 -118.95
CA ALA A 360 48.51 46.93 -118.82
C ALA A 360 49.96 47.18 -119.26
N ASP A 361 50.91 46.31 -118.92
CA ASP A 361 52.30 46.40 -119.36
C ASP A 361 52.44 46.18 -120.88
N ARG A 362 51.69 45.22 -121.46
CA ARG A 362 51.58 45.06 -122.93
C ARG A 362 51.00 46.34 -123.57
N HIS A 363 50.02 46.98 -122.93
CA HIS A 363 49.45 48.23 -123.41
C HIS A 363 50.44 49.40 -123.28
N ALA A 364 51.19 49.51 -122.17
CA ALA A 364 52.24 50.52 -121.98
C ALA A 364 53.33 50.37 -123.04
N ALA A 365 53.85 49.17 -123.26
CA ALA A 365 54.80 48.88 -124.34
C ALA A 365 54.22 49.21 -125.74
N SER A 366 52.91 48.98 -125.95
CA SER A 366 52.24 49.40 -127.19
C SER A 366 52.10 50.92 -127.34
N ILE A 367 51.98 51.64 -126.21
CA ILE A 367 51.89 53.11 -126.16
C ILE A 367 53.26 53.73 -126.37
N GLU A 368 54.35 53.21 -125.79
CA GLU A 368 55.72 53.63 -126.12
C GLU A 368 56.02 53.40 -127.61
N LYS A 369 55.65 52.23 -128.15
CA LYS A 369 55.81 51.91 -129.57
C LYS A 369 54.98 52.83 -130.48
N ARG A 370 53.81 53.30 -130.00
CA ARG A 370 52.99 54.33 -130.68
C ARG A 370 53.55 55.75 -130.50
N LEU A 371 54.18 56.08 -129.38
CA LEU A 371 54.83 57.37 -129.14
C LEU A 371 56.09 57.51 -130.00
N ALA A 372 56.88 56.45 -130.16
CA ALA A 372 57.97 56.40 -131.12
C ALA A 372 57.48 56.55 -132.57
N ALA A 373 56.33 55.96 -132.92
CA ALA A 373 55.70 56.13 -134.23
C ALA A 373 55.05 57.53 -134.42
N LEU A 374 54.63 58.20 -133.34
CA LEU A 374 54.12 59.58 -133.38
C LEU A 374 55.27 60.58 -133.49
N ALA A 375 56.39 60.36 -132.81
CA ALA A 375 57.60 61.16 -132.94
C ALA A 375 58.15 61.16 -134.38
N SER A 376 58.02 60.04 -135.12
CA SER A 376 58.40 59.94 -136.54
C SER A 376 57.33 60.40 -137.54
N THR A 377 56.11 60.72 -137.09
CA THR A 377 55.00 61.19 -137.95
C THR A 377 54.49 62.60 -137.62
N ALA A 378 55.07 63.28 -136.63
CA ALA A 378 54.73 64.64 -136.19
C ALA A 378 55.08 65.78 -137.19
N ASN A 379 55.12 65.50 -138.50
CA ASN A 379 55.40 66.47 -139.55
C ASN A 379 54.33 66.53 -140.66
N ALA A 380 53.09 66.09 -140.39
CA ALA A 380 51.92 66.37 -141.24
C ALA A 380 50.55 66.32 -140.51
N LYS A 381 49.93 67.50 -140.30
CA LYS A 381 48.58 67.91 -140.79
C LYS A 381 47.40 66.88 -140.75
N LYS A 382 46.16 67.16 -140.29
CA LYS A 382 45.45 68.29 -139.61
C LYS A 382 43.95 67.91 -139.39
N ALA A 383 43.27 68.43 -138.34
CA ALA A 383 41.80 68.30 -138.02
C ALA A 383 41.31 66.89 -137.56
N ALA A 384 40.37 66.63 -136.62
CA ALA A 384 39.18 67.31 -136.02
C ALA A 384 37.81 66.99 -136.72
N PRO A 385 36.62 67.08 -136.07
CA PRO A 385 36.24 66.73 -134.66
C PRO A 385 34.79 66.14 -134.41
N VAL A 386 34.57 65.47 -133.25
CA VAL A 386 33.36 65.54 -132.34
C VAL A 386 31.96 64.93 -132.74
N VAL A 387 31.13 64.65 -131.70
CA VAL A 387 29.69 64.22 -131.60
C VAL A 387 29.37 62.72 -131.37
N ALA A 388 28.27 62.43 -130.65
CA ALA A 388 27.81 61.13 -130.11
C ALA A 388 26.33 60.80 -130.47
N GLN A 389 25.86 59.57 -130.21
CA GLN A 389 24.42 59.17 -130.30
C GLN A 389 24.11 57.94 -129.38
N GLN A 390 23.15 58.01 -128.43
CA GLN A 390 21.75 57.47 -128.40
C GLN A 390 21.59 55.93 -128.56
N ARG A 391 20.75 55.14 -127.86
CA ARG A 391 19.45 55.27 -127.10
C ARG A 391 18.22 54.80 -127.91
N ALA A 392 17.68 53.60 -127.63
CA ALA A 392 16.43 53.04 -128.19
C ALA A 392 15.63 52.23 -127.13
N ILE A 393 14.34 51.90 -127.39
CA ILE A 393 13.28 51.59 -126.39
C ILE A 393 12.21 50.58 -126.89
N ALA A 394 11.73 49.66 -126.01
CA ALA A 394 10.45 48.92 -126.07
C ALA A 394 10.19 48.19 -124.71
N GLU A 395 9.15 48.43 -123.88
CA GLU A 395 7.68 48.22 -123.98
C GLU A 395 7.25 46.74 -123.78
N ARG A 396 6.57 46.33 -122.67
CA ARG A 396 5.17 46.53 -122.14
C ARG A 396 4.09 45.65 -122.83
N PRO A 397 2.89 45.36 -122.24
CA PRO A 397 2.23 45.78 -120.96
C PRO A 397 2.14 44.62 -119.90
N VAL A 398 1.71 44.72 -118.61
CA VAL A 398 0.59 45.41 -117.87
C VAL A 398 -0.80 44.81 -118.21
N GLU A 399 -1.73 44.47 -117.31
CA GLU A 399 -2.11 44.83 -115.90
C GLU A 399 -2.50 43.53 -115.11
N ARG A 400 -3.14 43.36 -113.93
CA ARG A 400 -3.78 44.11 -112.78
C ARG A 400 -3.88 43.07 -111.61
N VAL A 401 -3.82 43.32 -110.27
CA VAL A 401 -4.84 43.83 -109.31
C VAL A 401 -4.21 43.88 -107.88
N VAL A 402 -4.51 44.94 -107.11
CA VAL A 402 -4.71 45.12 -105.62
C VAL A 402 -4.36 43.90 -104.71
N GLU A 403 -3.65 44.00 -103.56
CA GLU A 403 -3.88 44.89 -102.40
C GLU A 403 -2.61 45.28 -101.56
N ARG A 404 -2.76 45.52 -100.24
CA ARG A 404 -1.88 46.25 -99.30
C ARG A 404 -2.23 45.85 -97.84
N ALA A 405 -1.62 46.30 -96.73
CA ALA A 405 -0.57 47.31 -96.44
C ALA A 405 0.39 46.77 -95.31
N VAL A 406 1.27 47.44 -94.53
CA VAL A 406 1.39 48.76 -93.83
C VAL A 406 0.38 48.88 -92.65
N GLU A 407 0.71 49.05 -91.35
CA GLU A 407 1.97 49.38 -90.64
C GLU A 407 2.00 48.79 -89.18
N ARG A 408 3.06 49.12 -88.40
CA ARG A 408 3.20 49.43 -86.93
C ARG A 408 2.00 49.20 -85.94
N GLU A 409 2.15 49.07 -84.61
CA GLU A 409 3.22 49.49 -83.65
C GLU A 409 3.30 48.58 -82.35
N PRO A 410 3.65 48.98 -81.08
CA PRO A 410 4.29 48.03 -80.14
C PRO A 410 3.65 47.87 -78.73
N VAL A 411 4.31 47.03 -77.91
CA VAL A 411 4.36 46.93 -76.43
C VAL A 411 3.50 47.89 -75.59
N THR A 412 2.55 47.30 -74.86
CA THR A 412 2.17 47.65 -73.47
C THR A 412 2.13 46.34 -72.67
N VAL A 413 3.01 46.08 -71.71
CA VAL A 413 2.96 46.59 -70.31
C VAL A 413 1.63 46.23 -69.64
N ASP A 414 1.65 45.16 -68.85
CA ASP A 414 0.72 44.92 -67.75
C ASP A 414 1.52 44.90 -66.44
N ILE A 415 1.03 45.57 -65.40
CA ILE A 415 1.72 45.76 -64.12
C ILE A 415 0.87 45.22 -62.98
N THR A 416 1.14 44.00 -62.52
CA THR A 416 0.73 43.51 -61.19
C THR A 416 1.57 42.31 -60.77
N MET A 417 2.60 42.52 -59.92
CA MET A 417 2.90 41.71 -58.72
C MET A 417 4.12 42.26 -57.94
N LEU A 418 3.88 43.37 -57.23
CA LEU A 418 4.26 43.48 -55.81
C LEU A 418 3.50 42.35 -55.07
N GLN A 419 3.94 41.64 -54.03
CA GLN A 419 5.08 41.66 -53.08
C GLN A 419 5.15 40.23 -52.46
N ALA A 420 6.16 39.75 -51.73
CA ALA A 420 7.54 40.19 -51.51
C ALA A 420 8.37 38.96 -51.07
N ALA A 421 9.54 38.74 -51.67
CA ALA A 421 10.50 37.75 -51.18
C ALA A 421 11.42 38.42 -50.14
N ALA A 422 11.20 38.14 -48.85
CA ALA A 422 11.91 38.76 -47.73
C ALA A 422 12.41 37.73 -46.70
N SER A 423 12.96 36.62 -47.17
CA SER A 423 13.62 35.62 -46.31
C SER A 423 15.06 36.03 -45.98
N ALA A 424 15.35 36.32 -44.70
CA ALA A 424 16.38 35.59 -43.91
C ALA A 424 16.95 36.37 -42.69
N ALA A 425 17.35 35.57 -41.69
CA ALA A 425 18.56 35.69 -40.87
C ALA A 425 18.64 36.59 -39.61
N VAL A 426 18.65 35.89 -38.46
CA VAL A 426 19.67 35.95 -37.38
C VAL A 426 19.80 37.22 -36.51
N ALA A 427 19.16 37.16 -35.34
CA ALA A 427 19.77 37.43 -34.03
C ALA A 427 19.15 36.41 -33.04
N ARG A 428 19.83 35.59 -32.21
CA ARG A 428 21.22 35.49 -31.69
C ARG A 428 21.62 36.56 -30.66
N GLY A 429 21.40 36.32 -29.34
CA GLY A 429 21.98 37.22 -28.32
C GLY A 429 21.70 37.13 -26.81
N GLY A 430 21.31 36.00 -26.19
CA GLY A 430 21.30 35.87 -24.70
C GLY A 430 20.24 36.71 -23.94
N SER A 431 20.25 36.84 -22.61
CA SER A 431 21.06 36.15 -21.57
C SER A 431 20.43 36.28 -20.16
N ARG A 432 20.61 35.26 -19.31
CA ARG A 432 20.49 35.24 -17.82
C ARG A 432 19.22 35.82 -17.15
N GLY A 433 18.48 34.94 -16.47
CA GLY A 433 17.63 35.27 -15.32
C GLY A 433 17.70 34.16 -14.27
N VAL A 434 18.51 34.33 -13.22
CA VAL A 434 18.74 33.30 -12.19
C VAL A 434 18.27 33.78 -10.81
N ALA A 435 17.26 33.09 -10.29
CA ALA A 435 16.89 33.00 -8.87
C ALA A 435 16.20 31.62 -8.72
N HIS A 436 16.70 30.62 -8.01
CA HIS A 436 17.50 30.57 -6.77
C HIS A 436 16.71 31.04 -5.54
N GLY A 437 15.80 30.18 -5.09
CA GLY A 437 14.98 30.33 -3.89
C GLY A 437 15.05 29.08 -3.00
N LEU A 438 16.25 28.76 -2.49
CA LEU A 438 16.44 27.64 -1.56
C LEU A 438 16.26 28.09 -0.09
N ALA A 439 15.09 27.82 0.48
CA ALA A 439 14.93 27.57 1.92
C ALA A 439 14.70 26.05 2.08
N ARG A 440 15.47 25.26 2.84
CA ARG A 440 16.28 25.51 4.05
C ARG A 440 15.47 25.99 5.26
N SER A 441 14.71 25.06 5.82
CA SER A 441 14.51 24.95 7.28
C SER A 441 15.01 23.59 7.74
N VAL A 442 15.96 23.58 8.69
CA VAL A 442 16.53 22.36 9.28
C VAL A 442 16.71 22.61 10.78
N ARG A 443 16.19 21.68 11.60
CA ARG A 443 16.54 21.43 13.02
C ARG A 443 16.25 22.52 14.06
N ALA A 444 15.19 22.30 14.83
CA ALA A 444 15.20 22.25 16.30
C ALA A 444 14.09 21.25 16.70
N GLU A 445 14.30 20.10 17.37
CA GLU A 445 15.09 19.80 18.58
C GLU A 445 14.38 20.27 19.86
N ALA A 446 13.51 19.41 20.40
CA ALA A 446 12.72 19.66 21.60
C ALA A 446 12.28 18.33 22.28
N GLU A 447 13.22 17.63 22.91
CA GLU A 447 12.89 16.50 23.79
C GLU A 447 12.21 16.99 25.09
N PRO A 448 11.08 16.39 25.53
CA PRO A 448 10.53 16.65 26.84
C PRO A 448 11.39 15.96 27.92
N LYS A 449 12.33 16.71 28.51
CA LYS A 449 13.15 16.22 29.63
C LYS A 449 12.27 15.70 30.77
N ARG A 450 12.43 14.42 31.13
CA ARG A 450 11.91 13.85 32.38
C ARG A 450 12.52 14.61 33.57
N MET A 451 11.76 15.50 34.20
CA MET A 451 12.19 16.12 35.46
C MET A 451 12.00 15.13 36.61
N PHE A 452 13.04 14.36 36.89
CA PHE A 452 13.18 13.60 38.11
C PHE A 452 13.23 14.56 39.30
N LYS A 453 12.28 14.46 40.24
CA LYS A 453 12.24 15.30 41.45
C LYS A 453 11.76 14.53 42.68
N GLY A 454 12.57 13.57 43.12
CA GLY A 454 12.53 13.12 44.51
C GLY A 454 13.30 14.10 45.39
N PHE A 455 12.67 14.56 46.47
CA PHE A 455 13.26 14.96 47.76
C PHE A 455 12.11 15.47 48.66
N GLY A 456 11.96 14.87 49.84
CA GLY A 456 10.83 15.04 50.76
C GLY A 456 10.61 13.74 51.52
#